data_AF-A0A2E3RTZ9-F1
#
_entry.id   AF-A0A2E3RTZ9-F1
#
_cell.length_a   1.000
_cell.length_b   1.000
_cell.length_c   1.000
_cell.angle_alpha   90.00
_cell.angle_beta   90.00
_cell.angle_gamma   90.00
#
_symmetry.space_group_name_H-M   'P 1'
#
loop_
_entity.id
_entity.type
_entity.pdbx_description
1 polymer ?
#
loop_
_entity_poly.entity_id
_entity_poly.type
_entity_poly.pdbx_seq_one_letter_code
_entity_poly.pdbx_strand_id
1 'polypeptide(L)'
;MRLTHILFVLPLAVVALAVASPQAAKAQDYDMDCKLLLCLPGGFPDGCGDAYDHMIDRIRDGKSPIGTCAMAGGGEYDDYEIDYDFNGATSRDGWQCPEGTRLFHESNPVEANRSSVQVFCYENSDTVRLGDNTRTYYTGMSRPDRTHFTLDMTMNASAETPYETGVMRFSTGRARDWMTDITYGQ
;
A
#
# COMPACT_ATOMS: atom_id res chain seq x y z
N MET A 1 -61.71 13.78 -60.44
CA MET A 1 -61.93 12.31 -60.31
C MET A 1 -61.05 11.77 -59.19
N ARG A 2 -61.56 10.73 -58.55
CA ARG A 2 -61.13 10.00 -57.36
C ARG A 2 -59.72 9.36 -57.44
N LEU A 3 -59.02 9.34 -56.28
CA LEU A 3 -58.37 8.19 -55.58
C LEU A 3 -57.39 7.29 -56.41
N THR A 4 -56.22 6.80 -55.99
CA THR A 4 -55.64 6.46 -54.67
C THR A 4 -54.20 5.89 -54.88
N HIS A 5 -53.47 5.71 -53.77
CA HIS A 5 -52.39 4.72 -53.50
C HIS A 5 -50.91 5.17 -53.45
N ILE A 6 -50.55 5.73 -52.29
CA ILE A 6 -49.55 5.21 -51.32
C ILE A 6 -48.46 4.29 -51.89
N LEU A 7 -47.19 4.73 -51.78
CA LEU A 7 -46.05 3.81 -51.63
C LEU A 7 -44.91 4.47 -50.83
N PHE A 8 -44.87 4.06 -49.56
CA PHE A 8 -43.69 3.81 -48.71
C PHE A 8 -42.61 4.89 -48.57
N VAL A 9 -42.77 5.70 -47.53
CA VAL A 9 -41.67 6.37 -46.82
C VAL A 9 -40.88 5.30 -46.06
N LEU A 10 -39.67 4.99 -46.49
CA LEU A 10 -38.69 4.20 -45.74
C LEU A 10 -37.91 5.16 -44.83
N PRO A 11 -38.02 5.07 -43.49
CA PRO A 11 -37.14 5.83 -42.62
C PRO A 11 -35.77 5.16 -42.60
N LEU A 12 -34.75 5.93 -42.93
CA LEU A 12 -33.35 5.57 -42.75
C LEU A 12 -33.10 5.41 -41.24
N ALA A 13 -33.16 4.18 -40.74
CA ALA A 13 -32.84 3.87 -39.35
C ALA A 13 -31.33 4.05 -39.15
N VAL A 14 -30.94 5.22 -38.66
CA VAL A 14 -29.59 5.46 -38.12
C VAL A 14 -29.51 4.68 -36.81
N VAL A 15 -28.92 3.50 -36.86
CA VAL A 15 -28.49 2.76 -35.67
C VAL A 15 -27.32 3.54 -35.07
N ALA A 16 -27.62 4.41 -34.10
CA ALA A 16 -26.60 4.99 -33.24
C ALA A 16 -26.08 3.85 -32.34
N LEU A 17 -24.99 3.21 -32.75
CA LEU A 17 -24.18 2.42 -31.85
C LEU A 17 -23.61 3.39 -30.81
N ALA A 18 -24.22 3.40 -29.62
CA ALA A 18 -23.61 3.95 -28.43
C ALA A 18 -22.40 3.09 -28.09
N VAL A 19 -21.24 3.43 -28.66
CA VAL A 19 -19.94 3.01 -28.15
C VAL A 19 -19.80 3.63 -26.77
N ALA A 20 -20.05 2.84 -25.72
CA ALA A 20 -19.63 3.18 -24.38
C ALA A 20 -18.10 3.22 -24.36
N SER A 21 -17.54 4.42 -24.48
CA SER A 21 -16.10 4.67 -24.41
C SER A 21 -15.59 4.42 -22.99
N PRO A 22 -14.67 3.46 -22.76
CA PRO A 22 -14.07 3.25 -21.46
C PRO A 22 -12.80 4.10 -21.34
N GLN A 23 -12.87 5.43 -21.39
CA GLN A 23 -11.62 6.22 -21.48
C GLN A 23 -11.74 7.61 -20.89
N ALA A 24 -11.82 7.65 -19.56
CA ALA A 24 -11.42 8.82 -18.78
C ALA A 24 -10.78 8.38 -17.45
N ALA A 25 -11.25 7.27 -16.87
CA ALA A 25 -10.65 6.61 -15.72
C ALA A 25 -9.38 5.78 -16.05
N LYS A 26 -8.54 6.23 -16.99
CA LYS A 26 -7.44 5.40 -17.52
C LYS A 26 -6.13 6.14 -17.78
N ALA A 27 -6.15 7.28 -18.48
CA ALA A 27 -4.89 7.93 -18.87
C ALA A 27 -4.14 8.54 -17.67
N GLN A 28 -4.83 9.34 -16.85
CA GLN A 28 -4.21 10.03 -15.72
C GLN A 28 -3.65 9.06 -14.67
N ASP A 29 -4.39 7.98 -14.35
CA ASP A 29 -3.94 6.99 -13.38
C ASP A 29 -2.67 6.24 -13.88
N TYR A 30 -2.60 5.94 -15.18
CA TYR A 30 -1.43 5.32 -15.80
C TYR A 30 -0.22 6.25 -15.87
N ASP A 31 -0.44 7.54 -16.14
CA ASP A 31 0.63 8.54 -16.11
C ASP A 31 1.24 8.64 -14.69
N MET A 32 0.38 8.54 -13.67
CA MET A 32 0.82 8.52 -12.27
C MET A 32 1.53 7.23 -11.88
N ASP A 33 1.07 6.06 -12.34
CA ASP A 33 1.73 4.77 -12.11
C ASP A 33 3.13 4.73 -12.79
N CYS A 34 3.25 5.29 -14.00
CA CYS A 34 4.55 5.47 -14.66
C CYS A 34 5.48 6.42 -13.89
N LYS A 35 4.94 7.53 -13.40
CA LYS A 35 5.72 8.47 -12.58
C LYS A 35 6.17 7.82 -11.27
N LEU A 36 5.31 7.02 -10.65
CA LEU A 36 5.62 6.28 -9.43
C LEU A 36 6.81 5.34 -9.63
N LEU A 37 6.82 4.55 -10.71
CA LEU A 37 7.96 3.68 -11.07
C LEU A 37 9.29 4.43 -11.16
N LEU A 38 9.28 5.68 -11.64
CA LEU A 38 10.49 6.51 -11.74
C LEU A 38 10.89 7.14 -10.40
N CYS A 39 9.91 7.48 -9.57
CA CYS A 39 10.12 8.19 -8.30
C CYS A 39 10.49 7.26 -7.14
N LEU A 40 9.97 6.03 -7.16
CA LEU A 40 10.11 5.06 -6.09
C LEU A 40 11.57 4.65 -5.83
N PRO A 41 12.41 4.38 -6.86
CA PRO A 41 13.84 4.17 -6.70
C PRO A 41 14.52 5.22 -5.84
N GLY A 42 14.29 6.49 -6.14
CA GLY A 42 14.94 7.61 -5.44
C GLY A 42 14.34 7.95 -4.07
N GLY A 43 13.38 7.18 -3.56
CA GLY A 43 12.70 7.48 -2.31
C GLY A 43 11.86 8.75 -2.36
N PHE A 44 11.24 9.04 -3.51
CA PHE A 44 10.39 10.22 -3.74
C PHE A 44 11.11 11.57 -3.56
N PRO A 45 12.07 11.91 -4.43
CA PRO A 45 12.74 13.22 -4.41
C PRO A 45 11.76 14.38 -4.72
N ASP A 46 12.25 15.61 -4.63
CA ASP A 46 11.47 16.82 -4.95
C ASP A 46 10.76 16.69 -6.31
N GLY A 47 9.44 16.95 -6.32
CA GLY A 47 8.58 16.80 -7.51
C GLY A 47 7.88 15.45 -7.66
N CYS A 48 8.14 14.49 -6.77
CA CYS A 48 7.48 13.18 -6.72
C CYS A 48 6.36 13.07 -5.66
N GLY A 49 5.97 14.17 -5.02
CA GLY A 49 4.97 14.16 -3.94
C GLY A 49 3.58 13.67 -4.38
N ASP A 50 3.17 13.98 -5.60
CA ASP A 50 1.92 13.48 -6.20
C ASP A 50 1.94 11.97 -6.45
N ALA A 51 3.09 11.42 -6.89
CA ALA A 51 3.28 9.98 -7.06
C ALA A 51 3.28 9.25 -5.71
N TYR A 52 3.88 9.85 -4.68
CA TYR A 52 3.79 9.36 -3.31
C TYR A 52 2.35 9.32 -2.82
N ASP A 53 1.61 10.43 -2.97
CA ASP A 53 0.22 10.53 -2.53
C ASP A 53 -0.68 9.53 -3.27
N HIS A 54 -0.47 9.37 -4.58
CA HIS A 54 -1.14 8.35 -5.40
C HIS A 54 -0.89 6.94 -4.88
N MET A 55 0.38 6.60 -4.59
CA MET A 55 0.73 5.30 -3.99
C MET A 55 0.03 5.10 -2.64
N ILE A 56 0.07 6.09 -1.74
CA ILE A 56 -0.57 6.00 -0.42
C ILE A 56 -2.09 5.83 -0.55
N ASP A 57 -2.73 6.49 -1.51
CA ASP A 57 -4.15 6.34 -1.78
C ASP A 57 -4.49 4.90 -2.23
N ARG A 58 -3.72 4.34 -3.16
CA ARG A 58 -3.86 2.93 -3.59
C ARG A 58 -3.71 1.95 -2.44
N ILE A 59 -2.72 2.15 -1.58
CA ILE A 59 -2.50 1.33 -0.39
C ILE A 59 -3.70 1.45 0.57
N ARG A 60 -4.23 2.66 0.78
CA ARG A 60 -5.43 2.86 1.62
C ARG A 60 -6.67 2.16 1.06
N ASP A 61 -6.75 1.99 -0.25
CA ASP A 61 -7.78 1.22 -0.95
C ASP A 61 -7.54 -0.30 -0.95
N GLY A 62 -6.42 -0.76 -0.40
CA GLY A 62 -6.04 -2.18 -0.41
C GLY A 62 -5.63 -2.69 -1.79
N LYS A 63 -5.22 -1.79 -2.69
CA LYS A 63 -4.69 -2.12 -4.01
C LYS A 63 -3.17 -2.28 -3.95
N SER A 64 -2.61 -2.92 -4.97
CA SER A 64 -1.16 -2.92 -5.22
C SER A 64 -0.62 -1.47 -5.22
N PRO A 65 0.57 -1.21 -4.63
CA PRO A 65 1.14 0.13 -4.52
C PRO A 65 1.39 0.75 -5.90
N ILE A 66 1.73 -0.06 -6.89
CA ILE A 66 1.90 0.34 -8.30
C ILE A 66 0.78 -0.31 -9.12
N GLY A 67 0.18 0.44 -10.03
CA GLY A 67 -0.73 -0.08 -11.05
C GLY A 67 -0.01 -0.41 -12.36
N THR A 68 -0.60 0.00 -13.47
CA THR A 68 -0.11 -0.29 -14.82
C THR A 68 0.55 0.96 -15.38
N CYS A 69 1.79 0.84 -15.85
CA CYS A 69 2.45 1.91 -16.59
C CYS A 69 2.39 1.64 -18.09
N ALA A 70 1.67 2.47 -18.84
CA ALA A 70 1.59 2.37 -20.29
C ALA A 70 2.70 3.18 -20.96
N MET A 71 3.56 2.50 -21.71
CA MET A 71 4.62 3.12 -22.50
C MET A 71 4.05 3.74 -23.78
N ALA A 72 4.75 4.74 -24.34
CA ALA A 72 4.34 5.45 -25.55
C ALA A 72 4.14 4.54 -26.80
N GLY A 73 4.70 3.33 -26.79
CA GLY A 73 4.50 2.30 -27.82
C GLY A 73 3.23 1.46 -27.66
N GLY A 74 2.40 1.73 -26.65
CA GLY A 74 1.17 0.98 -26.35
C GLY A 74 1.38 -0.32 -25.56
N GLY A 75 2.61 -0.64 -25.17
CA GLY A 75 2.94 -1.74 -24.25
C GLY A 75 2.92 -1.29 -22.79
N GLU A 76 2.76 -2.23 -21.86
CA GLU A 76 2.95 -2.01 -20.42
C GLU A 76 4.43 -2.16 -20.08
N TYR A 77 4.93 -1.35 -19.14
CA TYR A 77 6.22 -1.60 -18.50
C TYR A 77 6.03 -2.60 -17.36
N ASP A 78 6.60 -3.79 -17.49
CA ASP A 78 6.51 -4.89 -16.54
C ASP A 78 7.88 -5.43 -16.10
N ASP A 79 8.98 -4.77 -16.51
CA ASP A 79 10.35 -5.19 -16.19
C ASP A 79 10.77 -4.68 -14.80
N TYR A 80 10.01 -5.10 -13.79
CA TYR A 80 10.27 -4.87 -12.38
C TYR A 80 9.66 -6.00 -11.53
N GLU A 81 10.26 -6.28 -10.40
CA GLU A 81 9.74 -7.14 -9.36
C GLU A 81 9.38 -6.29 -8.15
N ILE A 82 8.22 -6.56 -7.55
CA ILE A 82 7.76 -5.86 -6.35
C ILE A 82 7.23 -6.86 -5.33
N ASP A 83 7.80 -6.83 -4.13
CA ASP A 83 7.31 -7.52 -2.95
C ASP A 83 6.72 -6.49 -1.99
N TYR A 84 5.53 -6.76 -1.47
CA TYR A 84 4.87 -5.84 -0.54
C TYR A 84 3.93 -6.55 0.44
N ASP A 85 3.79 -5.95 1.62
CA ASP A 85 2.90 -6.46 2.66
C ASP A 85 2.13 -5.32 3.35
N PHE A 86 0.89 -5.64 3.73
CA PHE A 86 0.03 -4.82 4.57
C PHE A 86 0.21 -5.24 6.03
N ASN A 87 0.98 -4.46 6.77
CA ASN A 87 1.34 -4.77 8.14
C ASN A 87 0.24 -4.34 9.14
N GLY A 88 -0.59 -5.30 9.55
CA GLY A 88 -1.55 -5.12 10.64
C GLY A 88 -0.87 -4.92 12.01
N ALA A 89 -1.58 -4.35 12.99
CA ALA A 89 -1.04 -4.17 14.35
C ALA A 89 -0.59 -5.47 15.04
N THR A 90 -1.20 -6.60 14.68
CA THR A 90 -0.85 -7.93 15.20
C THR A 90 0.44 -8.49 14.60
N SER A 91 0.95 -7.92 13.50
CA SER A 91 2.26 -8.27 12.95
C SER A 91 3.34 -7.45 13.64
N ARG A 92 4.46 -8.11 13.96
CA ARG A 92 5.65 -7.44 14.49
C ARG A 92 6.25 -6.45 13.49
N ASP A 93 6.18 -6.75 12.19
CA ASP A 93 6.80 -5.94 11.13
C ASP A 93 6.10 -4.60 10.92
N GLY A 94 4.88 -4.45 11.47
CA GLY A 94 4.16 -3.19 11.47
C GLY A 94 4.71 -2.14 12.44
N TRP A 95 5.79 -2.42 13.14
CA TRP A 95 6.30 -1.58 14.22
C TRP A 95 7.79 -1.33 14.03
N GLN A 96 8.20 -0.07 14.17
CA GLN A 96 9.59 0.34 14.08
C GLN A 96 10.02 1.04 15.36
N CYS A 97 11.23 0.70 15.78
CA CYS A 97 11.83 1.30 16.95
C CYS A 97 12.97 2.24 16.54
N PRO A 98 13.20 3.31 17.32
CA PRO A 98 14.39 4.13 17.15
C PRO A 98 15.66 3.28 17.17
N GLU A 99 16.68 3.74 16.44
CA GLU A 99 17.98 3.07 16.41
C GLU A 99 18.53 2.83 17.83
N GLY A 100 19.13 1.66 18.03
CA GLY A 100 19.70 1.27 19.33
C GLY A 100 18.67 0.78 20.37
N THR A 101 17.38 0.79 20.06
CA THR A 101 16.33 0.22 20.92
C THR A 101 15.77 -1.08 20.36
N ARG A 102 15.15 -1.89 21.23
CA ARG A 102 14.55 -3.18 20.92
C ARG A 102 13.04 -3.08 20.99
N LEU A 103 12.35 -3.76 20.07
CA LEU A 103 10.88 -3.82 20.05
C LEU A 103 10.37 -4.97 20.91
N PHE A 104 9.59 -4.67 21.94
CA PHE A 104 8.64 -5.59 22.56
C PHE A 104 7.35 -5.57 21.73
N HIS A 105 6.87 -6.73 21.34
CA HIS A 105 5.60 -6.90 20.65
C HIS A 105 4.99 -8.22 21.09
N GLU A 106 3.78 -8.14 21.60
CA GLU A 106 2.99 -9.31 22.00
C GLU A 106 1.56 -9.11 21.50
N SER A 107 1.06 -10.10 20.76
CA SER A 107 -0.30 -10.11 20.25
C SER A 107 -1.05 -11.29 20.87
N ASN A 108 -2.13 -10.99 21.59
CA ASN A 108 -2.97 -11.98 22.25
C ASN A 108 -4.39 -11.93 21.69
N PRO A 109 -4.94 -13.05 21.20
CA PRO A 109 -6.34 -13.11 20.82
C PRO A 109 -7.20 -12.92 22.08
N VAL A 110 -8.16 -12.00 22.01
CA VAL A 110 -9.11 -11.73 23.10
C VAL A 110 -10.43 -12.47 22.82
N GLU A 111 -10.89 -12.40 21.57
CA GLU A 111 -12.09 -13.08 21.07
C GLU A 111 -11.86 -13.52 19.62
N ALA A 112 -12.82 -14.25 19.02
CA ALA A 112 -12.69 -14.83 17.68
C ALA A 112 -12.23 -13.85 16.59
N ASN A 113 -12.56 -12.56 16.72
CA ASN A 113 -12.20 -11.51 15.76
C ASN A 113 -11.55 -10.28 16.42
N ARG A 114 -11.02 -10.41 17.64
CA ARG A 114 -10.42 -9.28 18.37
C ARG A 114 -9.09 -9.68 18.98
N SER A 115 -8.08 -8.83 18.79
CA SER A 115 -6.76 -9.02 19.38
C SER A 115 -6.42 -7.86 20.30
N SER A 116 -5.61 -8.14 21.31
CA SER A 116 -4.91 -7.11 22.09
C SER A 116 -3.44 -7.17 21.71
N VAL A 117 -2.84 -6.01 21.47
CA VAL A 117 -1.42 -5.89 21.15
C VAL A 117 -0.76 -5.03 22.21
N GLN A 118 0.23 -5.57 22.91
CA GLN A 118 1.13 -4.78 23.74
C GLN A 118 2.43 -4.54 22.96
N VAL A 119 2.81 -3.27 22.84
CA VAL A 119 3.95 -2.90 22.00
C VAL A 119 4.68 -1.68 22.54
N PHE A 120 6.01 -1.77 22.63
CA PHE A 120 6.85 -0.64 23.02
C PHE A 120 8.31 -0.90 22.62
N CYS A 121 9.07 0.15 22.46
CA CYS A 121 10.53 0.07 22.34
C CYS A 121 11.15 0.13 23.73
N TYR A 122 12.31 -0.50 23.91
CA TYR A 122 13.07 -0.46 25.16
C TYR A 122 14.58 -0.54 24.88
N GLU A 123 15.38 0.08 25.72
CA GLU A 123 16.85 0.00 25.63
C GLU A 123 17.36 -1.29 26.29
N ASN A 124 16.95 -1.49 27.54
CA ASN A 124 17.42 -2.58 28.39
C ASN A 124 16.27 -3.36 29.01
N SER A 125 16.53 -4.64 29.25
CA SER A 125 15.59 -5.54 29.91
C SER A 125 16.32 -6.42 30.90
N ASP A 126 15.83 -6.48 32.13
CA ASP A 126 16.38 -7.33 33.18
C ASP A 126 15.31 -8.30 33.65
N THR A 127 15.68 -9.58 33.75
CA THR A 127 14.79 -10.63 34.22
C THR A 127 15.20 -11.03 35.63
N VAL A 128 14.32 -10.79 36.60
CA VAL A 128 14.54 -11.13 38.00
C VAL A 128 13.69 -12.35 38.36
N ARG A 129 14.33 -13.34 38.99
CA ARG A 129 13.65 -14.51 39.54
C ARG A 129 13.32 -14.27 41.02
N LEU A 130 12.03 -14.34 41.35
CA LEU A 130 11.47 -14.13 42.69
C LEU A 130 10.77 -15.42 43.13
N GLY A 131 11.53 -16.34 43.70
CA GLY A 131 11.07 -17.71 43.98
C GLY A 131 10.84 -18.50 42.68
N ASP A 132 9.62 -18.98 42.47
CA ASP A 132 9.20 -19.63 41.22
C ASP A 132 8.74 -18.65 40.14
N ASN A 133 8.51 -17.40 40.51
CA ASN A 133 8.06 -16.38 39.57
C ASN A 133 9.26 -15.74 38.86
N THR A 134 9.07 -15.45 37.58
CA THR A 134 10.03 -14.70 36.76
C THR A 134 9.36 -13.40 36.31
N ARG A 135 10.00 -12.26 36.53
CA ARG A 135 9.50 -10.96 36.09
C ARG A 135 10.57 -10.22 35.30
N THR A 136 10.20 -9.75 34.11
CA THR A 136 11.06 -8.91 33.28
C THR A 136 10.71 -7.44 33.50
N TYR A 137 11.73 -6.62 33.68
CA TYR A 137 11.66 -5.18 33.81
C TYR A 137 12.31 -4.56 32.59
N TYR A 138 11.63 -3.57 31.99
CA TYR A 138 12.12 -2.86 30.82
C TYR A 138 12.48 -1.43 31.20
N THR A 139 13.57 -0.91 30.66
CA THR A 139 14.03 0.47 30.88
C THR A 139 14.32 1.17 29.55
N GLY A 140 14.28 2.51 29.56
CA GLY A 140 14.37 3.31 28.34
C GLY A 140 13.18 3.10 27.41
N MET A 141 11.97 2.98 27.96
CA MET A 141 10.78 2.68 27.18
C MET A 141 10.35 3.88 26.32
N SER A 142 9.98 3.61 25.07
CA SER A 142 9.46 4.62 24.16
C SER A 142 8.41 4.02 23.22
N ARG A 143 7.68 4.91 22.53
CA ARG A 143 6.63 4.50 21.58
C ARG A 143 7.26 4.14 20.23
N PRO A 144 6.90 2.99 19.63
CA PRO A 144 7.30 2.65 18.28
C PRO A 144 6.48 3.44 17.24
N ASP A 145 7.08 3.61 16.08
CA ASP A 145 6.41 4.13 14.89
C ASP A 145 5.63 3.02 14.19
N ARG A 146 4.44 3.37 13.68
CA ARG A 146 3.61 2.45 12.89
C ARG A 146 4.08 2.42 11.45
N THR A 147 4.43 1.23 10.98
CA THR A 147 4.56 0.90 9.56
C THR A 147 3.32 0.13 9.14
N HIS A 148 2.50 0.70 8.26
CA HIS A 148 1.29 0.03 7.79
C HIS A 148 1.54 -0.79 6.52
N PHE A 149 2.64 -0.51 5.83
CA PHE A 149 2.94 -1.08 4.54
C PHE A 149 4.45 -1.16 4.33
N THR A 150 4.92 -2.29 3.82
CA THR A 150 6.30 -2.53 3.40
C THR A 150 6.34 -2.78 1.90
N LEU A 151 7.39 -2.28 1.25
CA LEU A 151 7.62 -2.44 -0.18
C LEU A 151 9.10 -2.68 -0.42
N ASP A 152 9.44 -3.71 -1.17
CA ASP A 152 10.77 -3.91 -1.77
C ASP A 152 10.61 -4.05 -3.28
N MET A 153 11.38 -3.29 -4.06
CA MET A 153 11.29 -3.30 -5.51
C MET A 153 12.67 -3.43 -6.15
N THR A 154 12.71 -4.29 -7.16
CA THR A 154 13.84 -4.45 -8.06
C THR A 154 13.42 -4.03 -9.46
N MET A 155 14.10 -3.05 -10.05
CA MET A 155 13.89 -2.64 -11.44
C MET A 155 15.04 -3.15 -12.30
N ASN A 156 14.70 -3.88 -13.35
CA ASN A 156 15.67 -4.27 -14.35
C ASN A 156 15.86 -3.08 -15.30
N ALA A 157 16.85 -2.25 -15.02
CA ALA A 157 17.29 -1.28 -16.00
C ALA A 157 18.00 -2.02 -17.15
N SER A 158 18.03 -1.45 -18.35
CA SER A 158 18.83 -1.98 -19.47
C SER A 158 20.36 -1.96 -19.22
N ALA A 159 20.80 -1.61 -18.02
CA ALA A 159 22.17 -1.67 -17.54
C ALA A 159 22.43 -3.03 -16.87
N GLU A 160 23.69 -3.48 -16.85
CA GLU A 160 24.10 -4.83 -16.42
C GLU A 160 23.76 -5.17 -14.95
N THR A 161 23.28 -4.20 -14.15
CA THR A 161 22.87 -4.38 -12.75
C THR A 161 21.46 -3.82 -12.52
N PRO A 162 20.52 -4.64 -12.00
CA PRO A 162 19.22 -4.17 -11.53
C PRO A 162 19.35 -3.09 -10.46
N TYR A 163 18.37 -2.20 -10.39
CA TYR A 163 18.22 -1.24 -9.30
C TYR A 163 17.37 -1.84 -8.19
N GLU A 164 17.84 -1.80 -6.94
CA GLU A 164 17.11 -2.29 -5.77
C GLU A 164 16.81 -1.14 -4.80
N THR A 165 15.55 -0.99 -4.40
CA THR A 165 15.16 0.02 -3.39
C THR A 165 15.55 -0.38 -1.97
N GLY A 166 15.66 -1.69 -1.73
CA GLY A 166 15.54 -2.28 -0.40
C GLY A 166 14.15 -2.06 0.21
N VAL A 167 13.96 -2.58 1.42
CA VAL A 167 12.66 -2.51 2.12
C VAL A 167 12.34 -1.09 2.60
N MET A 168 11.43 -0.45 1.88
CA MET A 168 10.79 0.80 2.27
C MET A 168 9.58 0.55 3.17
N ARG A 169 9.30 1.52 4.05
CA ARG A 169 8.28 1.42 5.10
C ARG A 169 7.42 2.66 5.10
N PHE A 170 6.11 2.48 5.02
CA PHE A 170 5.16 3.58 4.90
C PHE A 170 4.12 3.57 6.02
N SER A 171 3.87 4.75 6.58
CA SER A 171 2.74 4.98 7.47
C SER A 171 1.60 5.65 6.70
N THR A 172 0.49 4.94 6.55
CA THR A 172 -0.64 5.43 5.74
C THR A 172 -1.64 6.25 6.56
N GLY A 173 -1.48 6.33 7.89
CA GLY A 173 -2.42 7.00 8.79
C GLY A 173 -3.81 6.36 8.89
N ARG A 174 -4.09 5.30 8.11
CA ARG A 174 -5.27 4.45 8.24
C ARG A 174 -4.85 3.07 8.70
N ALA A 175 -4.93 2.87 10.01
CA ALA A 175 -4.84 1.57 10.61
C ALA A 175 -6.09 0.75 10.26
N ARG A 176 -5.93 -0.42 9.63
CA ARG A 176 -6.98 -1.47 9.63
C ARG A 176 -7.08 -2.16 11.00
N ASP A 177 -6.67 -1.48 12.06
CA ASP A 177 -6.51 -2.01 13.42
C ASP A 177 -7.78 -1.84 14.27
N TRP A 178 -8.95 -1.60 13.66
CA TRP A 178 -10.23 -1.36 14.34
C TRP A 178 -10.74 -2.53 15.19
N MET A 179 -10.14 -3.71 15.02
CA MET A 179 -10.35 -4.93 15.83
C MET A 179 -9.20 -5.22 16.81
N THR A 180 -8.26 -4.27 16.98
CA THR A 180 -7.06 -4.46 17.80
C THR A 180 -6.97 -3.38 18.88
N ASP A 181 -6.94 -3.80 20.13
CA ASP A 181 -6.64 -2.89 21.25
C ASP A 181 -5.14 -2.78 21.41
N ILE A 182 -4.60 -1.60 21.12
CA ILE A 182 -3.16 -1.37 21.17
C ILE A 182 -2.81 -0.67 22.48
N THR A 183 -1.97 -1.32 23.28
CA THR A 183 -1.41 -0.77 24.52
C THR A 183 0.07 -0.52 24.35
N TYR A 184 0.49 0.72 24.57
CA TYR A 184 1.90 1.07 24.67
C TYR A 184 2.35 0.80 26.10
N GLY A 185 3.49 0.11 26.28
CA GLY A 185 3.98 -0.36 27.58
C GLY A 185 3.87 0.68 28.71
N GLN A 186 3.53 0.19 29.91
CA GLN A 186 3.54 0.96 31.17
C GLN A 186 4.75 0.59 32.01
#